data_AF-A0A7V5KAW0-F1
#
_entry.id   AF-A0A7V5KAW0-F1
#
_cell.length_a   1.000
_cell.length_b   1.000
_cell.length_c   1.000
_cell.angle_alpha   90.00
_cell.angle_beta   90.00
_cell.angle_gamma   90.00
#
_symmetry.space_group_name_H-M   'P 1'
#
loop_
_entity.id
_entity.type
_entity.pdbx_description
1 polymer ?
#
loop_
_entity_poly.entity_id
_entity_poly.type
_entity_poly.pdbx_seq_one_letter_code
_entity_poly.pdbx_strand_id
1 'polypeptide(L)'
;YKWTQWMFVQLFRKGLAYQKTGWVNWCPEDKTVLANEQVIDGKCERCETVVEKKKLKQWYFKITDYADRLIDGLDSLPDWPENVKTMQREWIGRSTGAEIDFTIKETGEKLPIFTTRPDTIFGVTFMAIAPESPIIDRLNLEGEFKEKVEAYRKKVLLRTEIERTSADTEKDGVFTGKYAVNPFNGEEIQLWVADYVLAGYGTGAVMAVPAHDSRDFLFARKYDIPIKIVIHPDKNTALDLSRMDDAFTEYGVMVNSGQFNGLFGKDAIEKTTEFAAENGFGRKKVNYKLHDWLISRQRYWGAPIPIIHCPQCGQVAVPETDLPVLLPDVKSYIPKGRSPLADLPEFINVKCPECGGKAERDPDTMDTFVCSSWYYLRYLDPKNDSEPFSKEKVKGWMPIDKYIGGISHATGHLIYFRFFQKFLKDIGWVEDEEPARVLFNHGMVYDARGEVMSKSKGNVVSPTGLMETRGIDISRLGMFFTAPGEKEVLWSDDVITGVEKFVIKKLFRIIDRFADTESIDLK
;
A
#
# COMPACT_ATOMS: atom_id res chain seq x y z
N TYR A 1 -18.63 -14.21 -8.58
CA TYR A 1 -17.86 -13.91 -7.36
C TYR A 1 -17.93 -15.00 -6.28
N LYS A 2 -18.66 -16.12 -6.45
CA LYS A 2 -18.61 -17.29 -5.53
C LYS A 2 -17.18 -17.65 -5.11
N TRP A 3 -16.29 -17.74 -6.09
CA TRP A 3 -14.90 -18.11 -5.85
C TRP A 3 -14.06 -17.02 -5.20
N THR A 4 -14.40 -15.73 -5.39
CA THR A 4 -13.81 -14.64 -4.61
C THR A 4 -14.15 -14.78 -3.12
N GLN A 5 -15.40 -15.16 -2.81
CA GLN A 5 -15.82 -15.46 -1.43
C GLN A 5 -15.08 -16.68 -0.88
N TRP A 6 -14.93 -17.72 -1.69
CA TRP A 6 -14.15 -18.90 -1.31
C TRP A 6 -12.69 -18.52 -0.97
N MET A 7 -12.04 -17.68 -1.79
CA MET A 7 -10.68 -17.18 -1.50
C MET A 7 -10.61 -16.47 -0.15
N PHE A 8 -11.59 -15.60 0.14
CA PHE A 8 -11.69 -14.93 1.43
C PHE A 8 -11.81 -15.94 2.57
N VAL A 9 -12.67 -16.96 2.45
CA VAL A 9 -12.84 -18.00 3.47
C VAL A 9 -11.53 -18.75 3.72
N GLN A 10 -10.77 -19.07 2.66
CA GLN A 10 -9.46 -19.73 2.83
C GLN A 10 -8.46 -18.81 3.55
N LEU A 11 -8.38 -17.52 3.18
CA LEU A 11 -7.55 -16.53 3.86
C LEU A 11 -7.94 -16.39 5.34
N PHE A 12 -9.23 -16.30 5.63
CA PHE A 12 -9.75 -16.22 7.01
C PHE A 12 -9.36 -17.44 7.85
N ARG A 13 -9.55 -18.65 7.32
CA ARG A 13 -9.17 -19.89 8.01
C ARG A 13 -7.66 -20.03 8.24
N LYS A 14 -6.84 -19.39 7.40
CA LYS A 14 -5.38 -19.33 7.57
C LYS A 14 -4.92 -18.17 8.44
N GLY A 15 -5.84 -17.41 9.04
CA GLY A 15 -5.50 -16.24 9.87
C GLY A 15 -4.98 -15.04 9.08
N LEU A 16 -5.14 -15.05 7.75
CA LEU A 16 -4.69 -14.00 6.84
C LEU A 16 -5.79 -12.99 6.52
N ALA A 17 -7.06 -13.23 6.89
CA ALA A 17 -8.11 -12.22 6.86
C ALA A 17 -8.60 -11.94 8.28
N TYR A 18 -8.60 -10.66 8.69
CA TYR A 18 -8.98 -10.26 10.05
C TYR A 18 -9.65 -8.89 10.08
N GLN A 19 -10.41 -8.60 11.14
CA GLN A 19 -10.92 -7.25 11.39
C GLN A 19 -10.09 -6.48 12.42
N LYS A 20 -9.88 -5.20 12.17
CA LYS A 20 -9.28 -4.27 13.14
C LYS A 20 -9.97 -2.91 13.06
N THR A 21 -10.11 -2.25 14.21
CA THR A 21 -10.49 -0.84 14.28
C THR A 21 -9.24 0.01 14.12
N GLY A 22 -9.26 0.94 13.17
CA GLY A 22 -8.14 1.82 12.90
C GLY A 22 -8.56 3.08 12.18
N TRP A 23 -7.62 4.01 12.03
CA TRP A 23 -7.77 5.15 11.14
C TRP A 23 -7.61 4.68 9.70
N VAL A 24 -8.67 4.86 8.92
CA VAL A 24 -8.74 4.42 7.52
C VAL A 24 -8.89 5.61 6.61
N ASN A 25 -8.36 5.48 5.39
CA ASN A 25 -8.54 6.44 4.31
C ASN A 25 -10.01 6.44 3.90
N TRP A 26 -10.66 7.60 3.92
CA TRP A 26 -12.06 7.79 3.59
C TRP A 26 -12.22 8.79 2.45
N CYS A 27 -12.84 8.38 1.36
CA CYS A 27 -13.23 9.31 0.30
C CYS A 27 -14.63 9.89 0.60
N PRO A 28 -14.78 11.20 0.82
CA PRO A 28 -16.07 11.81 1.14
C PRO A 28 -17.04 11.80 -0.05
N GLU A 29 -16.52 11.88 -1.28
CA GLU A 29 -17.31 11.82 -2.51
C GLU A 29 -17.81 10.39 -2.78
N ASP A 30 -16.91 9.41 -2.76
CA ASP A 30 -17.27 8.00 -2.96
C ASP A 30 -17.97 7.37 -1.75
N LYS A 31 -17.93 8.04 -0.59
CA LYS A 31 -18.50 7.60 0.69
C LYS A 31 -18.09 6.17 1.04
N THR A 32 -16.79 5.89 0.89
CA THR A 32 -16.22 4.58 1.18
C THR A 32 -14.76 4.69 1.58
N VAL A 33 -14.26 3.64 2.24
CA VAL A 33 -12.85 3.53 2.58
C VAL A 33 -12.01 3.16 1.35
N LEU A 34 -10.74 3.56 1.37
CA LEU A 34 -9.74 3.25 0.33
C LEU A 34 -8.57 2.48 0.94
N ALA A 35 -7.97 1.57 0.16
CA ALA A 35 -6.65 1.03 0.49
C ALA A 35 -5.56 2.12 0.33
N ASN A 36 -4.38 1.92 0.89
CA ASN A 36 -3.27 2.87 0.74
C ASN A 36 -2.86 3.03 -0.73
N GLU A 37 -2.89 1.94 -1.49
CA GLU A 37 -2.59 1.88 -2.92
C GLU A 37 -3.59 2.67 -3.78
N GLN A 38 -4.78 2.99 -3.25
CA GLN A 38 -5.83 3.76 -3.94
C GLN A 38 -5.82 5.24 -3.58
N VAL A 39 -4.80 5.68 -2.82
CA VAL A 39 -4.57 7.08 -2.48
C VAL A 39 -3.34 7.55 -3.26
N ILE A 40 -3.57 8.38 -4.28
CA ILE A 40 -2.53 8.96 -5.12
C ILE A 40 -2.42 10.43 -4.75
N ASP A 41 -1.25 10.86 -4.29
CA ASP A 41 -1.01 12.25 -3.86
C ASP A 41 -2.07 12.79 -2.87
N GLY A 42 -2.54 11.92 -1.97
CA GLY A 42 -3.48 12.27 -0.90
C GLY A 42 -4.94 12.33 -1.36
N LYS A 43 -5.19 11.96 -2.62
CA LYS A 43 -6.49 11.99 -3.28
C LYS A 43 -6.94 10.60 -3.68
N CYS A 44 -8.25 10.43 -3.84
CA CYS A 44 -8.81 9.19 -4.38
C CYS A 44 -8.32 8.93 -5.81
N GLU A 45 -7.86 7.71 -6.10
CA GLU A 45 -7.40 7.28 -7.44
C GLU A 45 -8.45 7.50 -8.56
N ARG A 46 -9.74 7.67 -8.21
CA ARG A 46 -10.86 7.73 -9.17
C ARG A 46 -11.45 9.12 -9.33
N CYS A 47 -11.85 9.74 -8.22
CA CYS A 47 -12.56 11.01 -8.22
C CYS A 47 -11.67 12.20 -7.84
N GLU A 48 -10.39 11.97 -7.54
CA GLU A 48 -9.39 12.98 -7.21
C GLU A 48 -9.74 13.88 -6.00
N THR A 49 -10.77 13.50 -5.24
CA THR A 49 -11.16 14.20 -4.01
C THR A 49 -10.15 13.91 -2.90
N VAL A 50 -9.85 14.94 -2.10
CA VAL A 50 -8.96 14.82 -0.93
C VAL A 50 -9.51 13.78 0.04
N VAL A 51 -8.64 12.87 0.47
CA VAL A 51 -8.99 11.77 1.36
C VAL A 51 -8.94 12.22 2.81
N GLU A 52 -9.96 11.88 3.58
CA GLU A 52 -10.05 12.13 5.03
C GLU A 52 -9.65 10.89 5.83
N LYS A 53 -9.38 11.05 7.13
CA LYS A 53 -9.21 9.92 8.06
C LYS A 53 -10.48 9.70 8.89
N LYS A 54 -10.95 8.46 8.96
CA LYS A 54 -12.05 8.04 9.85
C LYS A 54 -11.65 6.83 10.67
N LYS A 55 -12.16 6.72 11.90
CA LYS A 55 -11.95 5.54 12.76
C LYS A 55 -13.05 4.52 12.49
N LEU A 56 -12.72 3.42 11.80
CA LEU A 56 -13.68 2.38 11.42
C LEU A 56 -13.10 0.98 11.69
N LYS A 57 -13.98 0.02 11.99
CA LYS A 57 -13.65 -1.41 12.03
C LYS A 57 -13.79 -1.97 10.63
N GLN A 58 -12.71 -2.49 10.05
CA GLN A 58 -12.66 -2.93 8.65
C GLN A 58 -11.92 -4.27 8.53
N TRP A 59 -12.12 -4.97 7.41
CA TRP A 59 -11.38 -6.19 7.06
C TRP A 59 -10.07 -5.88 6.34
N TYR A 60 -9.05 -6.63 6.71
CA TYR A 60 -7.71 -6.57 6.13
C TYR A 60 -7.25 -7.95 5.72
N PHE A 61 -6.48 -8.02 4.63
CA PHE A 61 -5.63 -9.16 4.34
C PHE A 61 -4.22 -8.92 4.85
N LYS A 62 -3.68 -9.89 5.58
CA LYS A 62 -2.37 -9.84 6.22
C LYS A 62 -1.24 -10.08 5.23
N ILE A 63 -1.19 -9.27 4.18
CA ILE A 63 -0.19 -9.34 3.11
C ILE A 63 1.23 -9.09 3.65
N THR A 64 1.36 -8.42 4.79
CA THR A 64 2.65 -8.22 5.45
C THR A 64 3.33 -9.53 5.88
N ASP A 65 2.58 -10.61 6.14
CA ASP A 65 3.16 -11.94 6.40
C ASP A 65 3.87 -12.53 5.16
N TYR A 66 3.66 -11.94 3.97
CA TYR A 66 4.30 -12.31 2.72
C TYR A 66 5.34 -11.27 2.25
N ALA A 67 5.62 -10.22 3.03
CA ALA A 67 6.44 -9.09 2.59
C ALA A 67 7.86 -9.52 2.14
N ASP A 68 8.52 -10.42 2.87
CA ASP A 68 9.83 -10.96 2.48
C ASP A 68 9.76 -11.73 1.15
N ARG A 69 8.79 -12.64 1.00
CA ARG A 69 8.62 -13.38 -0.26
C ARG A 69 8.25 -12.48 -1.44
N LEU A 70 7.48 -11.42 -1.18
CA LEU A 70 7.13 -10.43 -2.19
C LEU A 70 8.35 -9.60 -2.61
N ILE A 71 9.20 -9.16 -1.69
CA ILE A 71 10.36 -8.35 -2.05
C ILE A 71 11.47 -9.21 -2.66
N ASP A 72 11.79 -10.35 -2.06
CA ASP A 72 12.85 -11.25 -2.54
C ASP A 72 12.46 -11.95 -3.84
N GLY A 73 11.17 -12.22 -4.04
CA GLY A 73 10.66 -12.78 -5.29
C GLY A 73 10.92 -11.90 -6.52
N LEU A 74 11.12 -10.60 -6.36
CA LEU A 74 11.46 -9.69 -7.47
C LEU A 74 12.82 -10.02 -8.11
N ASP A 75 13.75 -10.59 -7.34
CA ASP A 75 15.07 -11.00 -7.84
C ASP A 75 14.98 -12.23 -8.74
N SER A 76 13.90 -13.01 -8.62
CA SER A 76 13.60 -14.16 -9.49
C SER A 76 12.86 -13.80 -10.79
N LEU A 77 12.62 -12.50 -11.03
CA LEU A 77 11.86 -11.97 -12.17
C LEU A 77 12.77 -11.14 -13.10
N PRO A 78 13.65 -11.79 -13.89
CA PRO A 78 14.59 -11.08 -14.77
C PRO A 78 13.88 -10.31 -15.90
N ASP A 79 12.77 -10.85 -16.41
CA ASP A 79 12.02 -10.28 -17.53
C ASP A 79 10.90 -9.30 -17.09
N TRP A 80 10.99 -8.81 -15.86
CA TRP A 80 10.15 -7.72 -15.37
C TRP A 80 10.91 -6.38 -15.44
N PRO A 81 10.28 -5.27 -15.87
CA PRO A 81 10.94 -3.98 -15.96
C PRO A 81 11.53 -3.52 -14.62
N GLU A 82 12.79 -3.07 -14.62
CA GLU A 82 13.48 -2.65 -13.39
C GLU A 82 12.75 -1.51 -12.66
N ASN A 83 12.15 -0.57 -13.39
CA ASN A 83 11.37 0.51 -12.79
C ASN A 83 10.19 -0.02 -11.96
N VAL A 84 9.47 -1.05 -12.45
CA VAL A 84 8.39 -1.70 -11.67
C VAL A 84 8.93 -2.38 -10.43
N LYS A 85 10.05 -3.11 -10.56
CA LYS A 85 10.67 -3.79 -9.42
C LYS A 85 11.13 -2.79 -8.37
N THR A 86 11.73 -1.67 -8.77
CA THR A 86 12.11 -0.57 -7.88
C THR A 86 10.89 0.02 -7.17
N MET A 87 9.82 0.36 -7.89
CA MET A 87 8.58 0.86 -7.29
C MET A 87 8.01 -0.12 -6.25
N GLN A 88 8.01 -1.44 -6.54
CA GLN A 88 7.55 -2.44 -5.56
C GLN A 88 8.50 -2.56 -4.36
N ARG A 89 9.82 -2.53 -4.55
CA ARG A 89 10.80 -2.56 -3.44
C ARG A 89 10.63 -1.34 -2.53
N GLU A 90 10.43 -0.16 -3.10
CA GLU A 90 10.19 1.08 -2.35
C GLU A 90 8.86 1.06 -1.61
N TRP A 91 7.80 0.55 -2.25
CA TRP A 91 6.47 0.40 -1.66
C TRP A 91 6.46 -0.60 -0.50
N ILE A 92 7.06 -1.78 -0.70
CA ILE A 92 7.18 -2.80 0.34
C ILE A 92 8.09 -2.30 1.48
N GLY A 93 9.21 -1.67 1.10
CA GLY A 93 10.08 -0.92 1.99
C GLY A 93 10.63 -1.73 3.16
N ARG A 94 11.35 -2.82 2.88
CA ARG A 94 12.01 -3.62 3.91
C ARG A 94 13.15 -2.84 4.56
N SER A 95 13.13 -2.73 5.88
CA SER A 95 14.17 -2.11 6.69
C SER A 95 14.58 -3.06 7.82
N THR A 96 15.89 -3.30 7.97
CA THR A 96 16.44 -4.03 9.12
C THR A 96 16.96 -3.02 10.14
N GLY A 97 16.59 -3.21 11.40
CA GLY A 97 17.00 -2.34 12.48
C GLY A 97 16.83 -3.00 13.84
N ALA A 98 16.61 -2.18 14.86
CA ALA A 98 16.36 -2.61 16.22
C ALA A 98 14.98 -2.12 16.68
N GLU A 99 14.27 -2.97 17.41
CA GLU A 99 13.19 -2.53 18.28
C GLU A 99 13.76 -2.34 19.70
N ILE A 100 13.57 -1.16 20.28
CA ILE A 100 14.13 -0.78 21.59
C ILE A 100 12.98 -0.33 22.50
N ASP A 101 12.90 -0.91 23.69
CA ASP A 101 11.93 -0.59 24.72
C ASP A 101 12.44 0.57 25.58
N PHE A 102 11.93 1.77 25.32
CA PHE A 102 12.03 2.88 26.28
C PHE A 102 11.02 2.66 27.42
N THR A 103 11.13 3.43 28.50
CA THR A 103 10.15 3.38 29.60
C THR A 103 9.48 4.73 29.75
N ILE A 104 8.15 4.80 29.72
CA ILE A 104 7.41 6.01 30.06
C ILE A 104 7.66 6.30 31.54
N LYS A 105 8.28 7.43 31.86
CA LYS A 105 8.76 7.74 33.22
C LYS A 105 7.63 7.75 34.22
N GLU A 106 6.49 8.31 33.85
CA GLU A 106 5.36 8.53 34.77
C GLU A 106 4.57 7.25 35.06
N THR A 107 4.55 6.28 34.15
CA THR A 107 3.75 5.05 34.29
C THR A 107 4.59 3.80 34.48
N GLY A 108 5.89 3.86 34.18
CA GLY A 108 6.78 2.69 34.15
C GLY A 108 6.51 1.74 32.98
N GLU A 109 5.57 2.07 32.10
CA GLU A 109 5.22 1.19 30.98
C GLU A 109 6.23 1.26 29.84
N LYS A 110 6.40 0.15 29.12
CA LYS A 110 7.28 0.07 27.94
C LYS A 110 6.75 0.89 26.76
N LEU A 111 7.64 1.66 26.14
CA LEU A 111 7.44 2.40 24.91
C LEU A 111 8.39 1.84 23.84
N PRO A 112 7.98 0.78 23.12
CA PRO A 112 8.79 0.22 22.06
C PRO A 112 8.89 1.23 20.90
N ILE A 113 10.09 1.39 20.34
CA ILE A 113 10.34 2.12 19.09
C ILE A 113 11.09 1.24 18.10
N PHE A 114 10.98 1.57 16.82
CA PHE A 114 11.80 0.96 15.77
C PHE A 114 12.77 1.99 15.19
N THR A 115 14.03 1.60 15.02
CA THR A 115 15.05 2.43 14.37
C THR A 115 15.98 1.61 13.49
N THR A 116 16.37 2.16 12.34
CA THR A 116 17.45 1.64 11.49
C THR A 116 18.82 2.20 11.88
N ARG A 117 18.86 3.15 12.81
CA ARG A 117 20.07 3.84 13.30
C ARG A 117 20.24 3.67 14.82
N PRO A 118 20.28 2.43 15.36
CA PRO A 118 20.53 2.25 16.79
C PRO A 118 21.92 2.77 17.20
N ASP A 119 22.87 2.90 16.27
CA ASP A 119 24.16 3.57 16.48
C ASP A 119 24.05 5.01 16.99
N THR A 120 22.90 5.67 16.81
CA THR A 120 22.70 7.06 17.25
C THR A 120 21.85 7.19 18.51
N ILE A 121 21.56 6.09 19.21
CA ILE A 121 20.59 6.04 20.33
C ILE A 121 20.95 6.93 21.53
N PHE A 122 22.23 7.24 21.74
CA PHE A 122 22.69 8.15 22.79
C PHE A 122 22.38 9.63 22.47
N GLY A 123 22.09 9.94 21.22
CA GLY A 123 21.77 11.29 20.76
C GLY A 123 20.27 11.60 20.80
N VAL A 124 19.44 10.66 21.28
CA VAL A 124 18.01 10.86 21.43
C VAL A 124 17.76 11.94 22.47
N THR A 125 17.03 12.99 22.09
CA THR A 125 16.70 14.12 22.99
C THR A 125 15.20 14.36 23.11
N PHE A 126 14.41 13.86 22.16
CA PHE A 126 12.97 13.75 22.29
C PHE A 126 12.46 12.50 21.53
N MET A 127 11.21 12.13 21.75
CA MET A 127 10.49 11.16 20.92
C MET A 127 9.25 11.80 20.35
N ALA A 128 8.96 11.47 19.10
CA ALA A 128 7.78 11.95 18.40
C ALA A 128 6.77 10.81 18.24
N ILE A 129 5.54 11.07 18.66
CA ILE A 129 4.42 10.12 18.67
C ILE A 129 3.41 10.57 17.62
N ALA A 130 2.92 9.63 16.81
CA ALA A 130 1.90 9.94 15.81
C ALA A 130 0.59 10.41 16.48
N PRO A 131 -0.11 11.43 15.95
CA PRO A 131 -1.39 11.93 16.48
C PRO A 131 -2.49 10.86 16.59
N GLU A 132 -2.44 9.86 15.73
CA GLU A 132 -3.34 8.72 15.71
C GLU A 132 -3.00 7.63 16.73
N SER A 133 -1.79 7.67 17.31
CA SER A 133 -1.21 6.56 18.06
C SER A 133 -1.96 6.31 19.37
N PRO A 134 -2.27 5.04 19.70
CA PRO A 134 -2.84 4.68 20.99
C PRO A 134 -1.86 4.90 22.15
N ILE A 135 -0.57 5.16 21.86
CA ILE A 135 0.43 5.50 22.88
C ILE A 135 0.02 6.75 23.65
N ILE A 136 -0.62 7.72 22.98
CA ILE A 136 -1.07 8.97 23.62
C ILE A 136 -2.04 8.69 24.77
N ASP A 137 -2.91 7.68 24.61
CA ASP A 137 -3.89 7.31 25.63
C ASP A 137 -3.21 6.72 26.88
N ARG A 138 -2.01 6.12 26.72
CA ARG A 138 -1.20 5.56 27.82
C ARG A 138 -0.42 6.61 28.62
N LEU A 139 -0.32 7.83 28.10
CA LEU A 139 0.42 8.91 28.76
C LEU A 139 -0.36 9.52 29.94
N ASN A 140 -1.65 9.21 30.10
CA ASN A 140 -2.53 9.75 31.13
C ASN A 140 -2.37 11.29 31.24
N LEU A 141 -2.61 11.97 30.12
CA LEU A 141 -2.50 13.43 30.04
C LEU A 141 -3.63 14.10 30.83
N GLU A 142 -3.29 15.16 31.55
CA GLU A 142 -4.21 15.95 32.37
C GLU A 142 -3.99 17.46 32.14
N GLY A 143 -4.96 18.27 32.57
CA GLY A 143 -4.88 19.73 32.53
C GLY A 143 -4.58 20.31 31.15
N GLU A 144 -3.75 21.35 31.11
CA GLU A 144 -3.44 22.09 29.87
C GLU A 144 -2.79 21.23 28.78
N PHE A 145 -2.02 20.21 29.15
CA PHE A 145 -1.36 19.33 28.17
C PHE A 145 -2.37 18.46 27.45
N LYS A 146 -3.39 17.95 28.17
CA LYS A 146 -4.48 17.20 27.55
C LYS A 146 -5.23 18.06 26.53
N GLU A 147 -5.61 19.27 26.91
CA GLU A 147 -6.33 20.20 26.04
C GLU A 147 -5.53 20.57 24.79
N LYS A 148 -4.24 20.92 24.96
CA LYS A 148 -3.33 21.25 23.86
C LYS A 148 -3.13 20.07 22.91
N VAL A 149 -2.90 18.87 23.44
CA VAL A 149 -2.72 17.66 22.62
C VAL A 149 -4.01 17.28 21.88
N GLU A 150 -5.17 17.32 22.53
CA GLU A 150 -6.44 17.03 21.87
C GLU A 150 -6.80 18.05 20.78
N ALA A 151 -6.55 19.35 21.02
CA ALA A 151 -6.74 20.40 20.01
C ALA A 151 -5.79 20.20 18.81
N TYR A 152 -4.52 19.89 19.08
CA TYR A 152 -3.54 19.60 18.04
C TYR A 152 -3.92 18.37 17.22
N ARG A 153 -4.32 17.26 17.86
CA ARG A 153 -4.80 16.05 17.18
C ARG A 153 -5.97 16.36 16.27
N LYS A 154 -6.98 17.11 16.74
CA LYS A 154 -8.13 17.51 15.91
C LYS A 154 -7.70 18.30 14.68
N LYS A 155 -6.73 19.21 14.81
CA LYS A 155 -6.18 20.00 13.68
C LYS A 155 -5.45 19.12 12.67
N VAL A 156 -4.58 18.22 13.13
CA VAL A 156 -3.71 17.41 12.27
C VAL A 156 -4.45 16.26 11.59
N LEU A 157 -5.44 15.67 12.24
CA LEU A 157 -6.24 14.57 11.67
C LEU A 157 -7.11 14.99 10.47
N LEU A 158 -7.27 16.30 10.24
CA LEU A 158 -7.93 16.85 9.06
C LEU A 158 -6.98 16.96 7.85
N ARG A 159 -5.67 16.83 8.07
CA ARG A 159 -4.65 16.86 7.02
C ARG A 159 -4.34 15.47 6.50
N THR A 160 -3.98 15.37 5.24
CA THR A 160 -3.56 14.09 4.65
C THR A 160 -2.17 13.68 5.15
N GLU A 161 -1.83 12.40 5.09
CA GLU A 161 -0.48 11.92 5.42
C GLU A 161 0.59 12.54 4.52
N ILE A 162 0.25 12.81 3.25
CA ILE A 162 1.19 13.40 2.29
C ILE A 162 1.47 14.86 2.63
N GLU A 163 0.44 15.63 2.98
CA GLU A 163 0.64 16.99 3.49
C GLU A 163 1.53 17.00 4.73
N ARG A 164 1.38 16.02 5.63
CA ARG A 164 2.17 15.94 6.87
C ARG A 164 3.61 15.51 6.64
N THR A 165 3.83 14.60 5.69
CA THR A 165 5.16 14.01 5.43
C THR A 165 5.96 14.77 4.38
N SER A 166 5.33 15.63 3.57
CA SER A 166 5.98 16.48 2.57
C SER A 166 7.17 17.25 3.14
N ALA A 167 8.30 17.26 2.43
CA ALA A 167 9.51 17.96 2.81
C ALA A 167 9.30 19.48 2.88
N ASP A 168 8.38 20.02 2.06
CA ASP A 168 8.09 21.46 1.97
C ASP A 168 7.17 21.94 3.10
N THR A 169 6.61 21.02 3.88
CA THR A 169 5.68 21.37 4.96
C THR A 169 6.43 21.49 6.27
N GLU A 170 6.28 22.65 6.92
CA GLU A 170 6.86 22.91 8.23
C GLU A 170 6.39 21.87 9.25
N LYS A 171 7.35 21.25 9.95
CA LYS A 171 7.05 20.23 10.95
C LYS A 171 6.50 20.90 12.21
N ASP A 172 5.33 20.45 12.64
CA ASP A 172 4.62 21.00 13.81
C ASP A 172 4.46 19.90 14.85
N GLY A 173 4.31 20.30 16.11
CA GLY A 173 4.13 19.37 17.21
C GLY A 173 3.80 20.05 18.53
N VAL A 174 3.40 19.23 19.49
CA VAL A 174 3.03 19.68 20.83
C VAL A 174 3.68 18.80 21.89
N PHE A 175 4.34 19.45 22.85
CA PHE A 175 4.91 18.76 23.99
C PHE A 175 3.80 18.20 24.88
N THR A 176 3.95 16.95 25.31
CA THR A 176 2.93 16.27 26.11
C THR A 176 3.04 16.56 27.61
N GLY A 177 4.12 17.20 28.06
CA GLY A 177 4.41 17.33 29.49
C GLY A 177 4.97 16.04 30.12
N LYS A 178 5.19 14.99 29.31
CA LYS A 178 5.61 13.65 29.76
C LYS A 178 6.99 13.29 29.21
N TYR A 179 7.62 12.33 29.86
CA TYR A 179 8.97 11.90 29.53
C TYR A 179 9.07 10.37 29.37
N ALA A 180 10.03 9.94 28.55
CA ALA A 180 10.51 8.56 28.53
C ALA A 180 11.94 8.48 29.03
N VAL A 181 12.38 7.32 29.46
CA VAL A 181 13.75 7.04 29.90
C VAL A 181 14.46 6.24 28.82
N ASN A 182 15.62 6.73 28.39
CA ASN A 182 16.48 6.02 27.45
C ASN A 182 17.23 4.89 28.18
N PRO A 183 17.03 3.61 27.78
CA PRO A 183 17.60 2.47 28.51
C PRO A 183 19.13 2.39 28.41
N PHE A 184 19.77 3.10 27.46
CA PHE A 184 21.22 3.06 27.28
C PHE A 184 21.99 3.96 28.23
N ASN A 185 21.42 5.09 28.62
CA ASN A 185 22.11 6.12 29.41
C ASN A 185 21.29 6.66 30.60
N GLY A 186 20.03 6.22 30.75
CA GLY A 186 19.14 6.64 31.83
C GLY A 186 18.60 8.07 31.69
N GLU A 187 18.86 8.75 30.57
CA GLU A 187 18.42 10.13 30.38
C GLU A 187 16.92 10.24 30.12
N GLU A 188 16.34 11.35 30.59
CA GLU A 188 14.94 11.69 30.36
C GLU A 188 14.76 12.36 29.00
N ILE A 189 13.82 11.84 28.23
CA ILE A 189 13.55 12.20 26.85
C ILE A 189 12.14 12.76 26.76
N GLN A 190 11.99 13.95 26.19
CA GLN A 190 10.67 14.58 26.06
C GLN A 190 9.76 13.79 25.11
N LEU A 191 8.50 13.59 25.47
CA LEU A 191 7.49 12.99 24.59
C LEU A 191 6.68 14.08 23.88
N TRP A 192 6.69 14.07 22.56
CA TRP A 192 5.98 15.02 21.70
C TRP A 192 4.96 14.30 20.83
N VAL A 193 3.85 14.97 20.52
CA VAL A 193 2.95 14.54 19.44
C VAL A 193 3.25 15.40 18.23
N ALA A 194 3.64 14.78 17.11
CA ALA A 194 4.10 15.50 15.92
C ALA A 194 3.51 14.95 14.63
N ASP A 195 3.24 15.83 13.67
CA ASP A 195 2.51 15.50 12.45
C ASP A 195 3.26 14.57 11.49
N TYR A 196 4.58 14.69 11.41
CA TYR A 196 5.41 13.91 10.48
C TYR A 196 5.59 12.44 10.87
N VAL A 197 5.12 12.01 12.04
CA VAL A 197 5.15 10.61 12.46
C VAL A 197 3.87 9.90 12.02
N LEU A 198 4.02 8.75 11.38
CA LEU A 198 2.90 7.93 10.91
C LEU A 198 2.64 6.77 11.86
N ALA A 199 1.41 6.63 12.34
CA ALA A 199 1.04 5.56 13.29
C ALA A 199 1.13 4.15 12.70
N GLY A 200 1.02 4.02 11.37
CA GLY A 200 1.11 2.74 10.67
C GLY A 200 2.54 2.23 10.48
N TYR A 201 3.56 3.09 10.64
CA TYR A 201 4.96 2.72 10.46
C TYR A 201 5.67 2.48 11.80
N GLY A 202 6.30 1.31 11.93
CA GLY A 202 6.98 0.92 13.17
C GLY A 202 5.99 0.72 14.33
N THR A 203 6.20 1.43 15.43
CA THR A 203 5.38 1.32 16.64
C THR A 203 4.40 2.48 16.83
N GLY A 204 4.38 3.43 15.89
CA GLY A 204 3.63 4.70 16.02
C GLY A 204 4.29 5.72 16.95
N ALA A 205 5.53 5.47 17.36
CA ALA A 205 6.45 6.43 17.96
C ALA A 205 7.85 6.23 17.37
N VAL A 206 8.58 7.33 17.20
CA VAL A 206 9.96 7.32 16.71
C VAL A 206 10.87 8.05 17.70
N MET A 207 12.07 7.51 17.90
CA MET A 207 13.12 8.24 18.58
C MET A 207 13.59 9.37 17.68
N ALA A 208 13.82 10.56 18.23
CA ALA A 208 14.32 11.68 17.45
C ALA A 208 15.76 11.99 17.86
N VAL A 209 16.65 12.05 16.86
CA VAL A 209 18.10 12.25 17.05
C VAL A 209 18.53 13.46 16.22
N PRO A 210 18.36 14.68 16.76
CA PRO A 210 18.42 15.89 15.96
C PRO A 210 19.75 16.11 15.24
N ALA A 211 20.88 15.73 15.84
CA ALA A 211 22.17 15.90 15.18
C ALA A 211 22.35 15.01 13.94
N HIS A 212 21.50 13.99 13.74
CA HIS A 212 21.69 12.92 12.77
C HIS A 212 20.45 12.56 11.92
N ASP A 213 19.34 13.30 12.06
CA ASP A 213 18.19 13.26 11.15
C ASP A 213 17.72 14.70 10.87
N SER A 214 17.66 15.11 9.60
CA SER A 214 17.35 16.49 9.21
C SER A 214 15.96 16.94 9.68
N ARG A 215 14.97 16.04 9.75
CA ARG A 215 13.61 16.40 10.21
C ARG A 215 13.62 16.67 11.70
N ASP A 216 14.35 15.85 12.45
CA ASP A 216 14.52 16.00 13.89
C ASP A 216 15.33 17.26 14.22
N PHE A 217 16.33 17.60 13.39
CA PHE A 217 17.13 18.82 13.51
C PHE A 217 16.26 20.07 13.40
N LEU A 218 15.48 20.16 12.33
CA LEU A 218 14.58 21.30 12.09
C LEU A 218 13.53 21.42 13.19
N PHE A 219 12.95 20.29 13.62
CA PHE A 219 11.99 20.26 14.72
C PHE A 219 12.63 20.72 16.04
N ALA A 220 13.82 20.21 16.37
CA ALA A 220 14.52 20.57 17.59
C ALA A 220 14.92 22.05 17.62
N ARG A 221 15.39 22.61 16.50
CA ARG A 221 15.70 24.04 16.37
C ARG A 221 14.45 24.91 16.58
N LYS A 222 13.32 24.52 16.01
CA LYS A 222 12.05 25.26 16.12
C LYS A 222 11.53 25.32 17.56
N TYR A 223 11.63 24.22 18.31
CA TYR A 223 11.10 24.10 19.66
C TYR A 223 12.15 24.22 20.77
N ASP A 224 13.37 24.63 20.43
CA ASP A 224 14.51 24.78 21.35
C ASP A 224 14.79 23.49 22.17
N ILE A 225 14.70 22.35 21.49
CA ILE A 225 15.01 21.03 22.07
C ILE A 225 16.52 20.80 21.99
N PRO A 226 17.16 20.24 23.04
CA PRO A 226 18.58 19.94 23.01
C PRO A 226 19.00 19.09 21.81
N ILE A 227 20.16 19.41 21.23
CA ILE A 227 20.78 18.67 20.13
C ILE A 227 22.08 18.07 20.65
N LYS A 228 22.29 16.76 20.47
CA LYS A 228 23.47 16.03 20.94
C LYS A 228 24.17 15.35 19.77
N ILE A 229 25.43 15.71 19.53
CA ILE A 229 26.27 15.00 18.54
C ILE A 229 26.75 13.69 19.18
N VAL A 230 26.43 12.58 18.50
CA VAL A 230 26.89 11.24 18.86
C VAL A 230 27.60 10.52 17.72
N ILE A 231 27.63 11.11 16.53
CA ILE A 231 28.39 10.63 15.38
C ILE A 231 29.27 11.76 14.85
N HIS A 232 30.54 11.45 14.60
CA HIS A 232 31.44 12.28 13.81
C HIS A 232 31.74 11.62 12.46
N PRO A 233 32.00 12.38 11.38
CA PRO A 233 32.29 11.81 10.06
C PRO A 233 33.42 10.77 10.10
N ASP A 234 34.47 11.06 10.86
CA ASP A 234 35.62 10.19 11.06
C ASP A 234 36.31 10.52 12.41
N LYS A 235 37.42 9.84 12.72
CA LYS A 235 38.15 10.01 13.99
C LYS A 235 38.87 11.37 14.14
N ASN A 236 39.11 12.07 13.03
CA ASN A 236 39.88 13.31 12.97
C ASN A 236 38.98 14.55 12.77
N THR A 237 37.70 14.35 12.45
CA THR A 237 36.75 15.43 12.16
C THR A 237 35.73 15.56 13.30
N ALA A 238 35.76 16.68 14.03
CA ALA A 238 34.74 17.00 15.04
C ALA A 238 33.68 17.92 14.45
N LEU A 239 32.41 17.49 14.51
CA LEU A 239 31.27 18.35 14.20
C LEU A 239 31.07 19.40 15.30
N ASP A 240 30.60 20.57 14.90
CA ASP A 240 30.30 21.70 15.77
C ASP A 240 28.86 22.17 15.54
N LEU A 241 28.00 22.00 16.54
CA LEU A 241 26.58 22.36 16.48
C LEU A 241 26.32 23.83 16.15
N SER A 242 27.25 24.73 16.50
CA SER A 242 27.10 26.16 16.22
C SER A 242 27.28 26.48 14.73
N ARG A 243 27.87 25.55 13.97
CA ARG A 243 28.19 25.68 12.55
C ARG A 243 27.37 24.73 11.66
N MET A 244 26.46 23.97 12.25
CA MET A 244 25.58 23.05 11.53
C MET A 244 24.31 23.77 11.09
N ASP A 245 24.12 23.83 9.77
CA ASP A 245 22.87 24.29 9.15
C ASP A 245 21.85 23.15 9.03
N ASP A 246 22.31 21.89 9.01
CA ASP A 246 21.48 20.68 9.00
C ASP A 246 22.18 19.51 9.75
N ALA A 247 21.45 18.42 9.97
CA ALA A 247 21.95 17.18 10.56
C ALA A 247 23.06 16.51 9.73
N PHE A 248 23.97 15.82 10.41
CA PHE A 248 24.89 14.90 9.77
C PHE A 248 24.26 13.49 9.69
N THR A 249 23.76 13.12 8.50
CA THR A 249 22.95 11.92 8.29
C THR A 249 23.75 10.67 7.88
N GLU A 250 24.99 10.86 7.45
CA GLU A 250 25.86 9.76 6.99
C GLU A 250 26.31 8.85 8.15
N TYR A 251 26.86 7.69 7.80
CA TYR A 251 27.54 6.83 8.76
C TYR A 251 28.86 7.45 9.19
N GLY A 252 29.18 7.29 10.48
CA GLY A 252 30.38 7.86 11.07
C GLY A 252 30.84 7.10 12.31
N VAL A 253 31.78 7.71 13.04
CA VAL A 253 32.34 7.18 14.29
C VAL A 253 31.50 7.64 15.47
N MET A 254 31.12 6.70 16.33
CA MET A 254 30.39 6.98 17.56
C MET A 254 31.23 7.78 18.56
N VAL A 255 30.66 8.85 19.09
CA VAL A 255 31.17 9.70 20.17
C VAL A 255 30.06 9.95 21.18
N ASN A 256 30.40 10.39 22.40
CA ASN A 256 29.42 10.65 23.46
C ASN A 256 28.42 9.50 23.71
N SER A 257 28.85 8.26 23.44
CA SER A 257 28.01 7.06 23.39
C SER A 257 28.49 5.96 24.35
N GLY A 258 29.07 6.35 25.49
CA GLY A 258 29.53 5.43 26.53
C GLY A 258 30.52 4.38 26.00
N GLN A 259 30.23 3.10 26.24
CA GLN A 259 31.06 1.96 25.85
C GLN A 259 31.20 1.74 24.33
N PHE A 260 30.38 2.42 23.53
CA PHE A 260 30.37 2.28 22.08
C PHE A 260 31.23 3.31 21.36
N ASN A 261 31.86 4.25 22.08
CA ASN A 261 32.74 5.25 21.50
C ASN A 261 33.84 4.60 20.62
N GLY A 262 34.03 5.15 19.42
CA GLY A 262 35.03 4.68 18.45
C GLY A 262 34.55 3.60 17.48
N LEU A 263 33.36 3.03 17.68
CA LEU A 263 32.73 2.12 16.70
C LEU A 263 32.23 2.89 15.47
N PHE A 264 32.11 2.20 14.33
CA PHE A 264 31.74 2.81 13.05
C PHE A 264 30.71 1.98 12.28
N GLY A 265 29.77 2.65 11.63
CA GLY A 265 28.88 2.06 10.62
C GLY A 265 28.14 0.80 11.08
N LYS A 266 28.27 -0.30 10.33
CA LYS A 266 27.55 -1.55 10.60
C LYS A 266 27.93 -2.18 11.94
N ASP A 267 29.20 -2.13 12.32
CA ASP A 267 29.68 -2.68 13.59
C ASP A 267 29.06 -1.96 14.79
N ALA A 268 28.85 -0.64 14.68
CA ALA A 268 28.14 0.15 15.67
C ALA A 268 26.68 -0.30 15.80
N ILE A 269 25.97 -0.39 14.67
CA ILE A 269 24.56 -0.84 14.64
C ILE A 269 24.40 -2.23 15.26
N GLU A 270 25.26 -3.18 14.88
CA GLU A 270 25.23 -4.55 15.37
C GLU A 270 25.47 -4.60 16.88
N LYS A 271 26.58 -4.03 17.38
CA LYS A 271 26.92 -4.05 18.79
C LYS A 271 25.90 -3.33 19.68
N THR A 272 25.35 -2.20 19.24
CA THR A 272 24.32 -1.50 20.01
C THR A 272 23.02 -2.30 20.06
N THR A 273 22.68 -3.00 18.97
CA THR A 273 21.49 -3.88 18.92
C THR A 273 21.68 -5.13 19.79
N GLU A 274 22.85 -5.77 19.73
CA GLU A 274 23.21 -6.92 20.56
C GLU A 274 23.16 -6.57 22.04
N PHE A 275 23.77 -5.45 22.42
CA PHE A 275 23.71 -4.98 23.81
C PHE A 275 22.27 -4.81 24.32
N ALA A 276 21.39 -4.23 23.50
CA ALA A 276 19.98 -4.09 23.87
C ALA A 276 19.28 -5.44 24.05
N ALA A 277 19.62 -6.42 23.22
CA ALA A 277 19.10 -7.79 23.32
C ALA A 277 19.60 -8.53 24.56
N GLU A 278 20.92 -8.46 24.83
CA GLU A 278 21.54 -9.09 25.99
C GLU A 278 21.01 -8.53 27.31
N ASN A 279 20.66 -7.24 27.34
CA ASN A 279 20.11 -6.58 28.52
C ASN A 279 18.57 -6.58 28.58
N GLY A 280 17.90 -7.27 27.64
CA GLY A 280 16.45 -7.52 27.69
C GLY A 280 15.54 -6.32 27.42
N PHE A 281 16.08 -5.23 26.86
CA PHE A 281 15.32 -4.02 26.51
C PHE A 281 15.28 -3.75 25.00
N GLY A 282 15.80 -4.63 24.16
CA GLY A 282 15.67 -4.50 22.71
C GLY A 282 15.86 -5.81 21.96
N ARG A 283 15.68 -5.77 20.65
CA ARG A 283 15.92 -6.92 19.76
C ARG A 283 16.09 -6.48 18.32
N LYS A 284 16.81 -7.28 17.54
CA LYS A 284 16.83 -7.13 16.07
C LYS A 284 15.41 -7.29 15.52
N LYS A 285 15.00 -6.38 14.63
CA LYS A 285 13.67 -6.38 14.04
C LYS A 285 13.76 -6.01 12.56
N VAL A 286 12.98 -6.71 11.74
CA VAL A 286 12.69 -6.29 10.37
C VAL A 286 11.34 -5.59 10.37
N ASN A 287 11.27 -4.46 9.70
CA ASN A 287 10.06 -3.65 9.55
C ASN A 287 9.80 -3.36 8.06
N TYR A 288 8.54 -3.10 7.73
CA TYR A 288 8.09 -2.85 6.36
C TYR A 288 7.34 -1.53 6.28
N LYS A 289 7.41 -0.86 5.13
CA LYS A 289 6.48 0.23 4.76
C LYS A 289 5.13 -0.32 4.31
N LEU A 290 5.10 -1.55 3.79
CA LEU A 290 3.88 -2.26 3.44
C LEU A 290 2.95 -2.36 4.64
N HIS A 291 1.68 -2.05 4.42
CA HIS A 291 0.62 -2.25 5.40
C HIS A 291 -0.26 -3.42 4.97
N ASP A 292 -1.02 -3.96 5.91
CA ASP A 292 -2.04 -4.95 5.58
C ASP A 292 -3.13 -4.33 4.69
N TRP A 293 -3.60 -5.10 3.72
CA TRP A 293 -4.44 -4.62 2.64
C TRP A 293 -5.89 -4.48 3.12
N LEU A 294 -6.39 -3.25 3.20
CA LEU A 294 -7.78 -2.95 3.55
C LEU A 294 -8.73 -3.32 2.40
N ILE A 295 -9.55 -4.37 2.58
CA ILE A 295 -10.43 -4.90 1.53
C ILE A 295 -11.90 -4.55 1.66
N SER A 296 -12.38 -4.15 2.84
CA SER A 296 -13.79 -3.80 3.06
C SER A 296 -14.19 -2.55 2.29
N ARG A 297 -15.37 -2.53 1.68
CA ARG A 297 -15.96 -1.35 1.03
C ARG A 297 -17.42 -1.19 1.46
N GLN A 298 -17.78 0.00 1.90
CA GLN A 298 -19.16 0.39 2.25
C GLN A 298 -19.99 0.68 0.97
N ARG A 299 -19.95 -0.23 0.02
CA ARG A 299 -20.58 -0.12 -1.30
C ARG A 299 -21.42 -1.36 -1.57
N TYR A 300 -22.46 -1.19 -2.37
CA TYR A 300 -23.29 -2.30 -2.83
C TYR A 300 -22.59 -3.16 -3.89
N TRP A 301 -21.98 -2.52 -4.91
CA TRP A 301 -21.47 -3.21 -6.09
C TRP A 301 -20.07 -3.81 -5.85
N GLY A 302 -20.04 -4.92 -5.11
CA GLY A 302 -18.84 -5.70 -4.84
C GLY A 302 -19.22 -7.09 -4.34
N ALA A 303 -18.25 -8.01 -4.28
CA ALA A 303 -18.51 -9.35 -3.76
C ALA A 303 -18.78 -9.29 -2.24
N PRO A 304 -19.93 -9.77 -1.72
CA PRO A 304 -20.21 -9.74 -0.29
C PRO A 304 -19.15 -10.50 0.52
N ILE A 305 -18.73 -9.94 1.66
CA ILE A 305 -17.80 -10.62 2.56
C ILE A 305 -18.53 -11.82 3.21
N PRO A 306 -18.03 -13.06 3.08
CA PRO A 306 -18.73 -14.27 3.51
C PRO A 306 -18.51 -14.58 5.00
N ILE A 307 -18.75 -13.59 5.86
CA ILE A 307 -18.68 -13.72 7.32
C ILE A 307 -20.04 -13.43 7.95
N ILE A 308 -20.35 -14.15 9.01
CA ILE A 308 -21.51 -13.97 9.88
C ILE A 308 -20.99 -13.59 11.28
N HIS A 309 -21.49 -12.49 11.81
CA HIS A 309 -21.21 -11.99 13.16
C HIS A 309 -22.26 -12.58 14.12
N CYS A 310 -21.84 -13.57 14.91
CA CYS A 310 -22.66 -14.18 15.94
C CYS A 310 -22.27 -13.63 17.32
N PRO A 311 -23.23 -13.18 18.16
CA PRO A 311 -22.94 -12.73 19.53
C PRO A 311 -22.30 -13.80 20.43
N GLN A 312 -22.49 -15.08 20.13
CA GLN A 312 -21.95 -16.21 20.91
C GLN A 312 -20.65 -16.76 20.31
N CYS A 313 -20.60 -16.95 18.99
CA CYS A 313 -19.45 -17.58 18.31
C CYS A 313 -18.41 -16.58 17.78
N GLY A 314 -18.74 -15.28 17.74
CA GLY A 314 -17.88 -14.25 17.12
C GLY A 314 -18.00 -14.24 15.59
N GLN A 315 -16.87 -14.16 14.91
CA GLN A 315 -16.81 -14.13 13.44
C GLN A 315 -16.79 -15.54 12.88
N VAL A 316 -17.86 -15.92 12.18
CA VAL A 316 -18.04 -17.26 11.63
C VAL A 316 -18.06 -17.18 10.10
N ALA A 317 -17.20 -17.95 9.43
CA ALA A 317 -17.22 -18.02 7.98
C ALA A 317 -18.48 -18.73 7.47
N VAL A 318 -19.07 -18.22 6.38
CA VAL A 318 -20.16 -18.90 5.69
C VAL A 318 -19.64 -20.27 5.18
N PRO A 319 -20.38 -21.37 5.39
CA PRO A 319 -19.99 -22.69 4.88
C PRO A 319 -19.78 -22.66 3.36
N GLU A 320 -18.80 -23.40 2.86
CA GLU A 320 -18.46 -23.39 1.42
C GLU A 320 -19.62 -23.89 0.54
N THR A 321 -20.44 -24.80 1.06
CA THR A 321 -21.67 -25.31 0.42
C THR A 321 -22.74 -24.24 0.24
N ASP A 322 -22.69 -23.18 1.07
CA ASP A 322 -23.68 -22.11 1.10
C ASP A 322 -23.21 -20.90 0.28
N LEU A 323 -22.03 -20.99 -0.34
CA LEU A 323 -21.55 -20.00 -1.29
C LEU A 323 -22.22 -20.20 -2.67
N PRO A 324 -22.59 -19.11 -3.36
CA PRO A 324 -22.30 -17.71 -3.02
C PRO A 324 -23.31 -17.08 -2.05
N VAL A 325 -22.82 -16.14 -1.22
CA VAL A 325 -23.69 -15.12 -0.63
C VAL A 325 -24.05 -14.14 -1.73
N LEU A 326 -25.26 -14.26 -2.27
CA LEU A 326 -25.72 -13.46 -3.41
C LEU A 326 -26.01 -12.01 -2.99
N LEU A 327 -25.61 -11.05 -3.82
CA LEU A 327 -26.07 -9.67 -3.70
C LEU A 327 -27.59 -9.62 -3.91
N PRO A 328 -28.36 -9.06 -2.97
CA PRO A 328 -29.80 -8.86 -3.13
C PRO A 328 -30.09 -7.69 -4.06
N ASP A 329 -31.28 -7.63 -4.65
CA ASP A 329 -31.75 -6.42 -5.34
C ASP A 329 -32.05 -5.31 -4.32
N VAL A 330 -31.66 -4.06 -4.63
CA VAL A 330 -31.88 -2.91 -3.73
C VAL A 330 -32.59 -1.77 -4.44
N LYS A 331 -33.39 -1.02 -3.67
CA LYS A 331 -34.10 0.17 -4.19
C LYS A 331 -33.16 1.33 -4.52
N SER A 332 -32.03 1.42 -3.83
CA SER A 332 -31.03 2.47 -4.04
C SER A 332 -29.62 1.93 -3.85
N TYR A 333 -28.78 2.17 -4.85
CA TYR A 333 -27.37 1.78 -4.89
C TYR A 333 -26.44 2.86 -4.30
N ILE A 334 -26.99 4.02 -3.89
CA ILE A 334 -26.21 5.19 -3.46
C ILE A 334 -25.71 4.98 -2.03
N PRO A 335 -24.39 5.04 -1.78
CA PRO A 335 -23.85 4.92 -0.43
C PRO A 335 -24.24 6.13 0.44
N LYS A 336 -24.56 5.88 1.70
CA LYS A 336 -24.94 6.91 2.69
C LYS A 336 -23.93 7.03 3.85
N GLY A 337 -22.70 6.58 3.62
CA GLY A 337 -21.67 6.48 4.66
C GLY A 337 -21.60 5.10 5.34
N ARG A 338 -22.57 4.22 5.08
CA ARG A 338 -22.53 2.78 5.35
C ARG A 338 -22.96 1.99 4.11
N SER A 339 -22.63 0.70 4.06
CA SER A 339 -23.04 -0.18 2.96
C SER A 339 -24.58 -0.21 2.83
N PRO A 340 -25.14 -0.08 1.61
CA PRO A 340 -26.58 -0.26 1.40
C PRO A 340 -27.10 -1.63 1.87
N LEU A 341 -26.24 -2.65 1.93
CA LEU A 341 -26.61 -3.98 2.40
C LEU A 341 -26.93 -4.02 3.90
N ALA A 342 -26.39 -3.08 4.69
CA ALA A 342 -26.69 -2.96 6.11
C ALA A 342 -28.16 -2.57 6.38
N ASP A 343 -28.83 -1.98 5.38
CA ASP A 343 -30.20 -1.48 5.49
C ASP A 343 -31.26 -2.49 5.06
N LEU A 344 -30.87 -3.76 4.82
CA LEU A 344 -31.73 -4.83 4.29
C LEU A 344 -31.88 -5.95 5.31
N PRO A 345 -32.92 -5.90 6.18
CA PRO A 345 -33.18 -6.93 7.18
C PRO A 345 -33.22 -8.36 6.63
N GLU A 346 -33.75 -8.54 5.41
CA GLU A 346 -33.88 -9.83 4.71
C GLU A 346 -32.55 -10.42 4.25
N PHE A 347 -31.53 -9.59 4.06
CA PHE A 347 -30.19 -10.03 3.70
C PHE A 347 -29.32 -10.20 4.94
N ILE A 348 -29.37 -9.22 5.85
CA ILE A 348 -28.44 -9.13 6.98
C ILE A 348 -28.77 -10.16 8.06
N ASN A 349 -30.05 -10.41 8.37
CA ASN A 349 -30.43 -11.28 9.48
C ASN A 349 -30.41 -12.74 9.06
N VAL A 350 -29.56 -13.54 9.71
CA VAL A 350 -29.41 -14.97 9.44
C VAL A 350 -29.28 -15.76 10.75
N LYS A 351 -29.26 -17.09 10.63
CA LYS A 351 -28.85 -17.95 11.76
C LYS A 351 -27.35 -18.20 11.68
N CYS A 352 -26.70 -18.23 12.83
CA CYS A 352 -25.32 -18.68 12.95
C CYS A 352 -25.22 -20.14 12.49
N PRO A 353 -24.33 -20.48 11.55
CA PRO A 353 -24.19 -21.85 11.08
C PRO A 353 -23.56 -22.79 12.13
N GLU A 354 -22.90 -22.25 13.16
CA GLU A 354 -22.32 -23.04 14.25
C GLU A 354 -23.30 -23.34 15.39
N CYS A 355 -24.01 -22.32 15.90
CA CYS A 355 -24.88 -22.48 17.08
C CYS A 355 -26.39 -22.38 16.78
N GLY A 356 -26.79 -22.02 15.56
CA GLY A 356 -28.19 -21.81 15.18
C GLY A 356 -28.85 -20.54 15.73
N GLY A 357 -28.15 -19.77 16.58
CA GLY A 357 -28.62 -18.52 17.17
C GLY A 357 -28.77 -17.38 16.15
N LYS A 358 -29.41 -16.27 16.56
CA LYS A 358 -29.53 -15.07 15.72
C LYS A 358 -28.15 -14.45 15.47
N ALA A 359 -27.87 -14.11 14.22
CA ALA A 359 -26.61 -13.53 13.79
C ALA A 359 -26.82 -12.60 12.59
N GLU A 360 -25.80 -11.82 12.27
CA GLU A 360 -25.85 -10.84 11.17
C GLU A 360 -24.76 -11.14 10.14
N ARG A 361 -25.06 -11.10 8.85
CA ARG A 361 -24.03 -11.12 7.80
C ARG A 361 -23.14 -9.88 7.91
N ASP A 362 -21.93 -9.97 7.39
CA ASP A 362 -21.12 -8.77 7.16
C ASP A 362 -21.76 -7.91 6.05
N PRO A 363 -22.03 -6.62 6.30
CA PRO A 363 -22.68 -5.76 5.32
C PRO A 363 -21.71 -5.22 4.26
N ASP A 364 -20.40 -5.28 4.48
CA ASP A 364 -19.42 -4.74 3.55
C ASP A 364 -19.18 -5.69 2.37
N THR A 365 -18.76 -5.10 1.25
CA THR A 365 -18.31 -5.85 0.08
C THR A 365 -16.79 -5.78 -0.04
N MET A 366 -16.20 -6.71 -0.79
CA MET A 366 -14.77 -6.72 -1.06
C MET A 366 -14.40 -5.71 -2.15
N ASP A 367 -13.22 -5.09 -1.99
CA ASP A 367 -12.58 -4.25 -2.99
C ASP A 367 -12.40 -4.98 -4.34
N THR A 368 -12.45 -4.21 -5.42
CA THR A 368 -12.37 -4.74 -6.79
C THR A 368 -11.05 -5.46 -7.08
N PHE A 369 -9.95 -5.07 -6.43
CA PHE A 369 -8.66 -5.73 -6.60
C PHE A 369 -8.67 -7.18 -6.10
N VAL A 370 -9.57 -7.55 -5.17
CA VAL A 370 -9.68 -8.96 -4.73
C VAL A 370 -10.10 -9.86 -5.90
N CYS A 371 -10.98 -9.38 -6.78
CA CYS A 371 -11.37 -10.12 -7.98
C CYS A 371 -10.24 -10.16 -9.03
N SER A 372 -9.52 -9.05 -9.24
CA SER A 372 -8.44 -8.99 -10.22
C SER A 372 -7.16 -9.70 -9.76
N SER A 373 -7.03 -10.06 -8.49
CA SER A 373 -5.82 -10.72 -7.98
C SER A 373 -5.69 -12.20 -8.38
N TRP A 374 -6.72 -12.82 -8.97
CA TRP A 374 -6.70 -14.26 -9.33
C TRP A 374 -7.43 -14.61 -10.64
N TYR A 375 -7.98 -13.63 -11.36
CA TYR A 375 -8.79 -13.85 -12.57
C TYR A 375 -8.08 -14.65 -13.69
N TYR A 376 -6.76 -14.51 -13.80
CA TYR A 376 -5.94 -15.22 -14.78
C TYR A 376 -6.02 -16.75 -14.60
N LEU A 377 -6.12 -17.23 -13.36
CA LEU A 377 -6.34 -18.65 -13.07
C LEU A 377 -7.76 -19.06 -13.47
N ARG A 378 -8.74 -18.19 -13.27
CA ARG A 378 -10.13 -18.47 -13.64
C ARG A 378 -10.32 -18.59 -15.16
N TYR A 379 -9.53 -17.88 -15.97
CA TYR A 379 -9.59 -18.01 -17.44
C TYR A 379 -9.28 -19.42 -17.92
N LEU A 380 -8.50 -20.20 -17.16
CA LEU A 380 -8.15 -21.56 -17.52
C LEU A 380 -9.33 -22.53 -17.31
N ASP A 381 -10.29 -22.16 -16.47
CA ASP A 381 -11.46 -23.00 -16.19
C ASP A 381 -12.74 -22.18 -15.84
N PRO A 382 -13.22 -21.32 -16.75
CA PRO A 382 -14.17 -20.26 -16.41
C PRO A 382 -15.58 -20.76 -16.10
N LYS A 383 -15.91 -21.99 -16.52
CA LYS A 383 -17.24 -22.61 -16.38
C LYS A 383 -17.32 -23.63 -15.24
N ASN A 384 -16.25 -23.84 -14.47
CA ASN A 384 -16.24 -24.79 -13.36
C ASN A 384 -17.04 -24.25 -12.17
N ASP A 385 -18.10 -24.95 -11.80
CA ASP A 385 -19.04 -24.60 -10.72
C ASP A 385 -18.73 -25.29 -9.38
N SER A 386 -17.83 -26.28 -9.42
CA SER A 386 -17.43 -27.14 -8.31
C SER A 386 -16.14 -26.68 -7.64
N GLU A 387 -15.24 -26.01 -8.38
CA GLU A 387 -13.95 -25.49 -7.91
C GLU A 387 -13.63 -24.10 -8.51
N PRO A 388 -12.74 -23.31 -7.88
CA PRO A 388 -12.31 -22.02 -8.44
C PRO A 388 -11.62 -22.18 -9.80
N PHE A 389 -10.86 -23.25 -9.98
CA PHE A 389 -10.23 -23.67 -11.24
C PHE A 389 -9.65 -25.08 -11.09
N SER A 390 -9.54 -25.84 -12.17
CA SER A 390 -8.82 -27.13 -12.18
C SER A 390 -7.31 -26.95 -11.99
N LYS A 391 -6.73 -27.67 -11.02
CA LYS A 391 -5.27 -27.71 -10.79
C LYS A 391 -4.50 -28.27 -11.98
N GLU A 392 -5.07 -29.26 -12.68
CA GLU A 392 -4.46 -29.86 -13.87
C GLU A 392 -4.34 -28.85 -15.01
N LYS A 393 -5.42 -28.08 -15.26
CA LYS A 393 -5.39 -27.01 -16.26
C LYS A 393 -4.40 -25.92 -15.89
N VAL A 394 -4.36 -25.51 -14.61
CA VAL A 394 -3.36 -24.55 -14.13
C VAL A 394 -1.93 -25.03 -14.40
N LYS A 395 -1.61 -26.28 -14.07
CA LYS A 395 -0.28 -26.86 -14.28
C LYS A 395 0.17 -26.81 -15.74
N GLY A 396 -0.76 -26.95 -16.69
CA GLY A 396 -0.45 -26.91 -18.12
C GLY A 396 -0.26 -25.50 -18.70
N TRP A 397 -0.75 -24.45 -18.03
CA TRP A 397 -0.80 -23.09 -18.57
C TRP A 397 -0.01 -22.06 -17.76
N MET A 398 0.29 -22.34 -16.49
CA MET A 398 1.03 -21.43 -15.63
C MET A 398 2.53 -21.77 -15.62
N PRO A 399 3.39 -20.76 -15.37
CA PRO A 399 3.06 -19.35 -15.17
C PRO A 399 2.76 -18.63 -16.50
N ILE A 400 2.09 -17.47 -16.44
CA ILE A 400 1.76 -16.67 -17.63
C ILE A 400 3.05 -16.32 -18.37
N ASP A 401 3.16 -16.65 -19.66
CA ASP A 401 4.37 -16.37 -20.43
C ASP A 401 4.64 -14.86 -20.56
N LYS A 402 3.61 -14.07 -20.89
CA LYS A 402 3.71 -12.62 -21.04
C LYS A 402 2.45 -11.91 -20.54
N TYR A 403 2.62 -11.05 -19.55
CA TYR A 403 1.57 -10.20 -19.00
C TYR A 403 1.75 -8.76 -19.49
N ILE A 404 0.71 -8.17 -20.08
CA ILE A 404 0.75 -6.82 -20.67
C ILE A 404 -0.22 -5.91 -19.91
N GLY A 405 0.25 -4.77 -19.41
CA GLY A 405 -0.62 -3.81 -18.71
C GLY A 405 0.07 -2.49 -18.37
N GLY A 406 -0.71 -1.45 -18.08
CA GLY A 406 -0.18 -0.11 -17.79
C GLY A 406 0.64 -0.05 -16.51
N ILE A 407 1.59 0.90 -16.45
CA ILE A 407 2.46 1.14 -15.29
C ILE A 407 1.68 1.58 -14.03
N SER A 408 0.47 2.12 -14.21
CA SER A 408 -0.43 2.54 -13.12
C SER A 408 -0.79 1.42 -12.13
N HIS A 409 -0.55 0.16 -12.49
CA HIS A 409 -0.84 -1.00 -11.65
C HIS A 409 0.38 -1.54 -10.87
N ALA A 410 1.53 -0.86 -10.90
CA ALA A 410 2.80 -1.33 -10.35
C ALA A 410 2.76 -1.69 -8.86
N THR A 411 2.17 -0.83 -8.01
CA THR A 411 2.15 -0.99 -6.54
C THR A 411 0.80 -1.47 -5.98
N GLY A 412 -0.26 -1.45 -6.78
CA GLY A 412 -1.57 -2.02 -6.42
C GLY A 412 -1.73 -3.43 -6.94
N HIS A 413 -2.46 -3.57 -8.05
CA HIS A 413 -2.79 -4.86 -8.67
C HIS A 413 -1.61 -5.83 -8.77
N LEU A 414 -0.43 -5.39 -9.24
CA LEU A 414 0.70 -6.32 -9.42
C LEU A 414 1.26 -6.87 -8.10
N ILE A 415 1.16 -6.14 -6.98
CA ILE A 415 1.53 -6.68 -5.66
C ILE A 415 0.49 -7.69 -5.19
N TYR A 416 -0.81 -7.36 -5.31
CA TYR A 416 -1.89 -8.25 -4.89
C TYR A 416 -1.99 -9.53 -5.74
N PHE A 417 -1.73 -9.41 -7.04
CA PHE A 417 -1.60 -10.48 -8.02
C PHE A 417 -0.54 -11.51 -7.60
N ARG A 418 0.63 -11.03 -7.15
CA ARG A 418 1.71 -11.88 -6.64
C ARG A 418 1.38 -12.47 -5.27
N PHE A 419 0.77 -11.69 -4.38
CA PHE A 419 0.33 -12.18 -3.06
C PHE A 419 -0.66 -13.35 -3.20
N PHE A 420 -1.68 -13.22 -4.06
CA PHE A 420 -2.65 -14.28 -4.29
C PHE A 420 -2.01 -15.54 -4.90
N GLN A 421 -1.06 -15.38 -5.84
CA GLN A 421 -0.30 -16.52 -6.38
C GLN A 421 0.42 -17.28 -5.26
N LYS A 422 1.16 -16.55 -4.41
CA LYS A 422 1.93 -17.14 -3.29
C LYS A 422 1.03 -17.81 -2.27
N PHE A 423 -0.06 -17.15 -1.88
CA PHE A 423 -1.05 -17.74 -0.98
C PHE A 423 -1.64 -19.04 -1.56
N LEU A 424 -2.03 -19.03 -2.84
CA LEU A 424 -2.58 -20.21 -3.51
C LEU A 424 -1.56 -21.34 -3.63
N LYS A 425 -0.28 -21.04 -3.77
CA LYS A 425 0.79 -22.03 -3.74
C LYS A 425 0.89 -22.67 -2.36
N ASP A 426 0.85 -21.87 -1.30
CA ASP A 426 0.95 -22.35 0.09
C ASP A 426 -0.21 -23.28 0.47
N ILE A 427 -1.39 -23.08 -0.11
CA ILE A 427 -2.53 -23.99 0.07
C ILE A 427 -2.63 -25.08 -1.01
N GLY A 428 -1.60 -25.23 -1.86
CA GLY A 428 -1.44 -26.32 -2.81
C GLY A 428 -2.35 -26.27 -4.03
N TRP A 429 -2.79 -25.09 -4.45
CA TRP A 429 -3.65 -24.90 -5.63
C TRP A 429 -2.88 -24.56 -6.91
N VAL A 430 -1.67 -24.01 -6.79
CA VAL A 430 -0.78 -23.69 -7.91
C VAL A 430 0.64 -24.15 -7.58
N GLU A 431 1.45 -24.41 -8.60
CA GLU A 431 2.85 -24.87 -8.41
C GLU A 431 3.85 -23.70 -8.46
N ASP A 432 3.61 -22.69 -9.29
CA ASP A 432 4.53 -21.56 -9.49
C ASP A 432 4.52 -20.55 -8.34
N GLU A 433 5.70 -19.98 -8.04
CA GLU A 433 5.88 -18.95 -6.99
C GLU A 433 5.48 -17.54 -7.45
N GLU A 434 5.58 -17.28 -8.76
CA GLU A 434 5.24 -16.02 -9.39
C GLU A 434 4.27 -16.26 -10.54
N PRO A 435 3.28 -15.38 -10.75
CA PRO A 435 2.18 -15.65 -11.68
C PRO A 435 2.52 -15.37 -13.14
N ALA A 436 3.60 -14.62 -13.44
CA ALA A 436 3.99 -14.28 -14.81
C ALA A 436 5.51 -14.23 -14.98
N ARG A 437 6.00 -14.85 -16.06
CA ARG A 437 7.42 -14.86 -16.45
C ARG A 437 7.87 -13.48 -16.92
N VAL A 438 7.19 -12.95 -17.94
CA VAL A 438 7.48 -11.64 -18.54
C VAL A 438 6.38 -10.65 -18.19
N LEU A 439 6.78 -9.45 -17.76
CA LEU A 439 5.88 -8.30 -17.63
C LEU A 439 6.26 -7.27 -18.70
N PHE A 440 5.28 -6.81 -19.47
CA PHE A 440 5.47 -5.74 -20.43
C PHE A 440 4.52 -4.58 -20.09
N ASN A 441 5.10 -3.46 -19.66
CA ASN A 441 4.31 -2.26 -19.45
C ASN A 441 4.22 -1.45 -20.73
N HIS A 442 2.99 -1.33 -21.25
CA HIS A 442 2.76 -0.47 -22.42
C HIS A 442 2.79 1.01 -22.03
N GLY A 443 3.17 1.87 -22.96
CA GLY A 443 3.08 3.32 -22.79
C GLY A 443 1.62 3.78 -22.73
N MET A 444 1.41 4.93 -22.09
CA MET A 444 0.09 5.55 -22.03
C MET A 444 -0.24 6.19 -23.38
N VAL A 445 -1.53 6.21 -23.72
CA VAL A 445 -2.03 6.88 -24.93
C VAL A 445 -2.47 8.28 -24.56
N TYR A 446 -1.91 9.27 -25.25
CA TYR A 446 -2.18 10.69 -25.07
C TYR A 446 -3.02 11.21 -26.23
N ASP A 447 -3.91 12.16 -25.95
CA ASP A 447 -4.63 12.91 -26.96
C ASP A 447 -3.71 13.89 -27.72
N ALA A 448 -4.23 14.53 -28.76
CA ALA A 448 -3.45 15.48 -29.56
C ALA A 448 -2.94 16.72 -28.80
N ARG A 449 -3.41 16.94 -27.55
CA ARG A 449 -2.96 18.03 -26.67
C ARG A 449 -1.87 17.57 -25.69
N GLY A 450 -1.47 16.31 -25.74
CA GLY A 450 -0.49 15.74 -24.82
C GLY A 450 -1.07 15.42 -23.45
N GLU A 451 -2.38 15.14 -23.36
CA GLU A 451 -3.00 14.65 -22.13
C GLU A 451 -3.32 13.16 -22.22
N VAL A 452 -3.00 12.38 -21.18
CA VAL A 452 -3.41 10.96 -21.12
C VAL A 452 -4.92 10.85 -21.38
N MET A 453 -5.29 9.97 -22.31
CA MET A 453 -6.70 9.70 -22.61
C MET A 453 -7.36 9.01 -21.41
N SER A 454 -8.41 9.64 -20.88
CA SER A 454 -9.21 9.07 -19.80
C SER A 454 -10.68 9.47 -19.91
N LYS A 455 -11.56 8.59 -19.44
CA LYS A 455 -13.01 8.87 -19.44
C LYS A 455 -13.34 10.09 -18.57
N SER A 456 -12.61 10.31 -17.48
CA SER A 456 -12.80 11.45 -16.58
C SER A 456 -12.49 12.79 -17.25
N LYS A 457 -11.50 12.82 -18.15
CA LYS A 457 -11.13 14.03 -18.91
C LYS A 457 -11.99 14.27 -20.16
N GLY A 458 -12.82 13.29 -20.53
CA GLY A 458 -13.68 13.38 -21.72
C GLY A 458 -12.90 13.45 -23.04
N ASN A 459 -11.61 13.12 -23.04
CA ASN A 459 -10.70 13.23 -24.19
C ASN A 459 -10.44 11.88 -24.91
N VAL A 460 -11.27 10.87 -24.62
CA VAL A 460 -11.14 9.54 -25.22
C VAL A 460 -11.60 9.57 -26.68
N VAL A 461 -10.70 9.18 -27.59
CA VAL A 461 -11.09 8.85 -28.96
C VAL A 461 -11.71 7.46 -28.96
N SER A 462 -12.97 7.34 -29.41
CA SER A 462 -13.66 6.06 -29.46
C SER A 462 -12.99 5.13 -30.48
N PRO A 463 -12.47 3.97 -30.05
CA PRO A 463 -11.87 3.03 -30.98
C PRO A 463 -12.92 2.45 -31.94
N THR A 464 -14.17 2.28 -31.50
CA THR A 464 -15.27 1.79 -32.36
C THR A 464 -15.57 2.78 -33.48
N GLY A 465 -15.69 4.08 -33.18
CA GLY A 465 -15.96 5.09 -34.20
C GLY A 465 -14.83 5.19 -35.23
N LEU A 466 -13.58 5.00 -34.80
CA LEU A 466 -12.43 4.92 -35.70
C LEU A 466 -12.50 3.68 -36.61
N MET A 467 -12.80 2.51 -36.04
CA MET A 467 -12.90 1.27 -36.81
C MET A 467 -14.03 1.31 -37.84
N GLU A 468 -15.16 1.91 -37.50
CA GLU A 468 -16.31 2.09 -38.40
C GLU A 468 -16.00 3.04 -39.56
N THR A 469 -15.23 4.10 -39.31
CA THR A 469 -14.96 5.15 -40.31
C THR A 469 -13.71 4.90 -41.15
N ARG A 470 -12.69 4.26 -40.58
CA ARG A 470 -11.37 4.06 -41.21
C ARG A 470 -11.02 2.60 -41.45
N GLY A 471 -11.79 1.66 -40.90
CA GLY A 471 -11.50 0.23 -40.96
C GLY A 471 -10.64 -0.29 -39.80
N ILE A 472 -10.83 -1.57 -39.48
CA ILE A 472 -10.22 -2.25 -38.33
C ILE A 472 -8.70 -2.32 -38.47
N ASP A 473 -8.18 -2.74 -39.63
CA ASP A 473 -6.74 -2.95 -39.82
C ASP A 473 -5.96 -1.65 -39.85
N ILE A 474 -6.52 -0.60 -40.47
CA ILE A 474 -5.92 0.75 -40.46
C ILE A 474 -5.84 1.27 -39.02
N SER A 475 -6.90 1.07 -38.22
CA SER A 475 -6.92 1.47 -36.81
C SER A 475 -5.86 0.74 -35.98
N ARG A 476 -5.75 -0.58 -36.16
CA ARG A 476 -4.74 -1.42 -35.48
C ARG A 476 -3.32 -1.05 -35.88
N LEU A 477 -3.05 -0.94 -37.18
CA LEU A 477 -1.74 -0.55 -37.70
C LEU A 477 -1.38 0.86 -37.24
N GLY A 478 -2.34 1.78 -37.19
CA GLY A 478 -2.19 3.10 -36.61
C GLY A 478 -1.58 3.05 -35.21
N MET A 479 -2.20 2.27 -34.32
CA MET A 479 -1.71 2.10 -32.95
C MET A 479 -0.29 1.53 -32.90
N PHE A 480 -0.02 0.45 -33.64
CA PHE A 480 1.29 -0.22 -33.60
C PHE A 480 2.41 0.53 -34.33
N PHE A 481 2.08 1.41 -35.28
CA PHE A 481 3.06 2.17 -36.06
C PHE A 481 3.47 3.48 -35.38
N THR A 482 2.64 4.00 -34.47
CA THR A 482 2.86 5.33 -33.85
C THR A 482 4.11 5.36 -32.98
N ALA A 483 4.32 4.33 -32.16
CA ALA A 483 5.45 4.26 -31.24
C ALA A 483 5.77 2.80 -30.87
N PRO A 484 6.99 2.50 -30.38
CA PRO A 484 7.27 1.25 -29.68
C PRO A 484 6.29 1.04 -28.52
N GLY A 485 5.93 -0.22 -28.22
CA GLY A 485 4.84 -0.52 -27.30
C GLY A 485 5.04 0.00 -25.87
N GLU A 486 6.27 0.17 -25.42
CA GLU A 486 6.67 0.69 -24.11
C GLU A 486 6.73 2.21 -24.05
N LYS A 487 6.64 2.90 -25.19
CA LYS A 487 6.69 4.36 -25.28
C LYS A 487 5.29 4.95 -25.34
N GLU A 488 5.17 6.17 -24.84
CA GLU A 488 3.94 6.94 -24.92
C GLU A 488 3.50 7.12 -26.37
N VAL A 489 2.20 6.98 -26.59
CA VAL A 489 1.60 7.13 -27.92
C VAL A 489 0.90 8.48 -27.95
N LEU A 490 1.42 9.43 -28.73
CA LEU A 490 0.71 10.67 -29.02
C LEU A 490 -0.26 10.44 -30.18
N TRP A 491 -1.55 10.36 -29.86
CA TRP A 491 -2.57 10.02 -30.85
C TRP A 491 -3.02 11.24 -31.65
N SER A 492 -2.98 11.14 -32.98
CA SER A 492 -3.52 12.17 -33.90
C SER A 492 -4.14 11.55 -35.16
N ASP A 493 -5.07 12.28 -35.80
CA ASP A 493 -5.71 11.84 -37.05
C ASP A 493 -4.72 11.78 -38.24
N ASP A 494 -3.63 12.56 -38.18
CA ASP A 494 -2.56 12.56 -39.18
C ASP A 494 -1.85 11.20 -39.25
N VAL A 495 -1.61 10.57 -38.10
CA VAL A 495 -0.98 9.24 -38.04
C VAL A 495 -1.85 8.20 -38.73
N ILE A 496 -3.16 8.20 -38.44
CA ILE A 496 -4.11 7.29 -39.08
C ILE A 496 -4.18 7.53 -40.58
N THR A 497 -4.25 8.79 -41.01
CA THR A 497 -4.28 9.15 -42.43
C THR A 497 -3.03 8.68 -43.17
N GLY A 498 -1.86 8.72 -42.51
CA GLY A 498 -0.61 8.18 -43.03
C GLY A 498 -0.66 6.67 -43.25
N VAL A 499 -1.12 5.93 -42.24
CA VAL A 499 -1.28 4.47 -42.28
C VAL A 499 -2.32 4.06 -43.32
N GLU A 500 -3.46 4.74 -43.39
CA GLU A 500 -4.50 4.52 -44.40
C GLU A 500 -3.93 4.66 -45.82
N LYS A 501 -3.17 5.73 -46.09
CA LYS A 501 -2.50 5.93 -47.37
C LYS A 501 -1.49 4.83 -47.67
N PHE A 502 -0.74 4.37 -46.68
CA PHE A 502 0.20 3.25 -46.86
C PHE A 502 -0.55 1.96 -47.23
N VAL A 503 -1.59 1.60 -46.48
CA VAL A 503 -2.38 0.38 -46.72
C VAL A 503 -3.04 0.44 -48.10
N ILE A 504 -3.85 1.47 -48.37
CA ILE A 504 -4.65 1.56 -49.60
C ILE A 504 -3.78 1.84 -50.83
N LYS A 505 -2.88 2.83 -50.76
CA LYS A 505 -2.18 3.32 -51.97
C LYS A 505 -0.88 2.58 -52.27
N LYS A 506 -0.33 1.83 -51.31
CA LYS A 506 0.93 1.07 -51.49
C LYS A 506 0.70 -0.42 -51.37
N LEU A 507 0.26 -0.91 -50.21
CA LEU A 507 0.17 -2.36 -49.96
C LEU A 507 -0.82 -3.04 -50.92
N PHE A 508 -2.07 -2.58 -50.96
CA PHE A 508 -3.07 -3.16 -51.86
C PHE A 508 -2.71 -3.00 -53.33
N ARG A 509 -2.19 -1.84 -53.73
CA ARG A 509 -1.73 -1.62 -55.12
C ARG A 509 -0.59 -2.57 -55.54
N ILE A 510 0.30 -2.96 -54.61
CA ILE A 510 1.34 -3.96 -54.88
C ILE A 510 0.68 -5.34 -55.05
N ILE A 511 -0.25 -5.70 -54.16
CA ILE A 511 -0.99 -6.95 -54.25
C ILE A 511 -1.73 -7.04 -55.59
N ASP A 512 -2.53 -6.03 -55.97
CA ASP A 512 -3.27 -5.99 -57.24
C ASP A 512 -2.37 -6.12 -58.48
N ARG A 513 -1.13 -5.64 -58.39
CA ARG A 513 -0.17 -5.67 -59.50
C ARG A 513 0.48 -7.05 -59.69
N PHE A 514 0.61 -7.83 -58.61
CA PHE A 514 1.42 -9.05 -58.58
C PHE A 514 0.64 -10.31 -58.17
N ALA A 515 -0.61 -10.17 -57.72
CA ALA A 515 -1.50 -11.29 -57.51
C ALA A 515 -2.17 -11.65 -58.85
N ASP A 516 -1.86 -12.83 -59.40
CA ASP A 516 -2.55 -13.42 -60.55
C ASP A 516 -3.97 -13.88 -60.17
N THR A 517 -4.83 -12.97 -59.72
CA THR A 517 -6.24 -13.26 -59.41
C THR A 517 -7.12 -12.08 -59.79
N GLU A 518 -8.31 -12.41 -60.35
CA GLU A 518 -9.36 -11.46 -60.72
C GLU A 518 -9.56 -10.39 -59.64
N SER A 519 -9.60 -9.14 -60.09
CA SER A 519 -9.65 -7.92 -59.27
C SER A 519 -10.52 -8.06 -58.02
N ILE A 520 -9.91 -7.90 -56.85
CA ILE A 520 -10.61 -7.79 -55.57
C ILE A 520 -11.36 -6.45 -55.57
N ASP A 521 -12.69 -6.45 -55.48
CA ASP A 521 -13.51 -5.24 -55.35
C ASP A 521 -13.37 -4.68 -53.91
N LEU A 522 -12.95 -3.43 -53.80
CA LEU A 522 -12.53 -2.76 -52.55
C LEU A 522 -13.56 -1.73 -52.04
N LYS A 523 -14.86 -1.94 -52.30
CA LYS A 523 -15.91 -1.04 -51.80
C LYS A 523 -16.37 -1.35 -50.38
#